data_AF-A0A3N6P653-F1
#
_entry.id   AF-A0A3N6P653-F1
#
_cell.length_a   1.000
_cell.length_b   1.000
_cell.length_c   1.000
_cell.angle_alpha   90.00
_cell.angle_beta   90.00
_cell.angle_gamma   90.00
#
_symmetry.space_group_name_H-M   'P 1'
#
loop_
_entity.id
_entity.type
_entity.pdbx_description
1 polymer ?
#
loop_
_entity_poly.entity_id
_entity_poly.type
_entity_poly.pdbx_seq_one_letter_code
_entity_poly.pdbx_strand_id
1 'polypeptide(L)'
;MNRHPVDQLADVRAEIKLLREREQQLRAEILRTGDMIGDDNEATLTEMATERVDLELMKQELGMITVRPYLRKQMVARLQLRPASKPRTGRIT
;
A
#
# COMPACT_ATOMS: atom_id res chain seq x y z
N MET A 1 -11.00 -5.81 30.04
CA MET A 1 -9.60 -6.07 29.64
C MET A 1 -9.30 -5.16 28.45
N ASN A 2 -8.50 -4.11 28.63
CA ASN A 2 -8.16 -3.18 27.54
C ASN A 2 -7.01 -3.77 26.73
N ARG A 3 -7.26 -4.24 25.50
CA ARG A 3 -6.19 -4.64 24.57
C ARG A 3 -5.30 -3.44 24.28
N HIS A 4 -3.99 -3.64 24.16
CA HIS A 4 -3.08 -2.56 23.82
C HIS A 4 -3.40 -2.01 22.41
N PRO A 5 -3.33 -0.69 22.16
CA PRO A 5 -3.69 -0.11 20.85
C PRO A 5 -2.94 -0.71 19.65
N VAL A 6 -1.72 -1.21 19.87
CA VAL A 6 -0.92 -1.90 18.83
C VAL A 6 -1.55 -3.23 18.43
N ASP A 7 -2.10 -4.00 19.38
CA ASP A 7 -2.76 -5.27 19.10
C ASP A 7 -4.07 -5.03 18.35
N GLN A 8 -4.85 -4.04 18.80
CA GLN A 8 -6.07 -3.61 18.11
C GLN A 8 -5.77 -3.16 16.67
N LEU A 9 -4.68 -2.40 16.47
CA LEU A 9 -4.24 -1.99 15.14
C LEU A 9 -3.80 -3.18 14.27
N ALA A 10 -3.19 -4.21 14.86
CA ALA A 10 -2.81 -5.43 14.14
C ALA A 10 -4.04 -6.23 13.69
N ASP A 11 -5.05 -6.37 14.56
CA ASP A 11 -6.32 -7.02 14.22
C ASP A 11 -7.02 -6.29 13.06
N VAL A 12 -7.16 -4.97 13.16
CA VAL A 12 -7.77 -4.14 12.11
C VAL A 12 -7.00 -4.25 10.79
N ARG A 13 -5.65 -4.30 10.84
CA ARG A 13 -4.84 -4.51 9.62
C ARG A 13 -5.06 -5.88 9.00
N ALA A 14 -5.26 -6.92 9.81
CA ALA A 14 -5.57 -8.25 9.30
C ALA A 14 -6.93 -8.28 8.61
N GLU A 15 -7.95 -7.64 9.20
CA GLU A 15 -9.27 -7.52 8.60
C GLU A 15 -9.25 -6.72 7.30
N ILE A 16 -8.60 -5.55 7.28
CA ILE A 16 -8.40 -4.75 6.07
C ILE A 16 -7.70 -5.57 4.98
N LYS A 17 -6.73 -6.39 5.34
CA LYS A 17 -6.02 -7.25 4.37
C LYS A 17 -6.98 -8.24 3.73
N LEU A 18 -7.79 -8.95 4.53
CA LEU A 18 -8.77 -9.91 4.02
C LEU A 18 -9.81 -9.23 3.11
N LEU A 19 -10.31 -8.06 3.51
CA LEU A 19 -11.26 -7.28 2.71
C LEU A 19 -10.65 -6.83 1.38
N ARG A 20 -9.38 -6.39 1.37
CA ARG A 20 -8.67 -6.02 0.14
C ARG A 20 -8.45 -7.20 -0.80
N GLU A 21 -8.12 -8.37 -0.25
CA GLU A 21 -7.99 -9.59 -1.06
C GLU A 21 -9.34 -9.97 -1.70
N ARG A 22 -10.43 -9.88 -0.94
CA ARG A 22 -11.77 -10.14 -1.46
C ARG A 22 -12.19 -9.13 -2.53
N GLU A 23 -11.95 -7.84 -2.28
CA GLU A 23 -12.18 -6.77 -3.26
C GLU A 23 -11.42 -7.04 -4.56
N GLN A 24 -10.14 -7.40 -4.47
CA GLN A 24 -9.32 -7.69 -5.65
C GLN A 24 -9.87 -8.89 -6.45
N GLN A 25 -10.35 -9.94 -5.77
CA GLN A 25 -11.00 -11.08 -6.43
C GLN A 25 -12.27 -10.63 -7.18
N LEU A 26 -13.14 -9.84 -6.54
CA LEU A 26 -14.36 -9.33 -7.16
C LEU A 26 -14.05 -8.43 -8.36
N ARG A 27 -13.04 -7.56 -8.26
CA ARG A 27 -12.58 -6.74 -9.39
C ARG A 27 -12.09 -7.60 -10.56
N ALA A 28 -11.28 -8.61 -10.28
CA ALA A 28 -10.80 -9.53 -11.31
C ALA A 28 -11.96 -10.30 -11.96
N GLU A 29 -12.99 -10.64 -11.19
CA GLU A 29 -14.19 -11.28 -11.71
C GLU A 29 -14.99 -10.35 -12.62
N ILE A 30 -15.27 -9.11 -12.19
CA ILE A 30 -15.94 -8.08 -13.01
C ILE A 30 -15.19 -7.85 -14.32
N LEU A 31 -13.86 -7.72 -14.27
CA LEU A 31 -13.04 -7.54 -15.47
C LEU A 31 -13.05 -8.77 -16.38
N ARG A 32 -13.15 -9.98 -15.82
CA ARG A 32 -13.19 -11.23 -16.59
C ARG A 32 -14.55 -11.45 -17.25
N THR A 33 -15.65 -11.15 -16.55
CA THR A 33 -17.01 -11.33 -17.08
C THR A 33 -17.39 -10.20 -18.03
N GLY A 34 -16.85 -9.00 -17.83
CA GLY A 34 -17.26 -7.80 -18.54
C GLY A 34 -18.63 -7.27 -18.12
N ASP A 35 -19.28 -7.92 -17.14
CA ASP A 35 -20.55 -7.49 -16.59
C ASP A 35 -20.30 -6.40 -15.55
N MET A 36 -20.62 -5.17 -15.93
CA MET A 36 -20.35 -3.97 -15.14
C MET A 36 -21.58 -3.48 -14.37
N ILE A 37 -22.74 -4.13 -14.48
CA ILE A 37 -24.00 -3.66 -13.88
C ILE A 37 -24.42 -4.58 -12.74
N GLY A 38 -24.58 -4.02 -11.55
CA GLY A 38 -25.24 -4.67 -10.41
C GLY A 38 -26.57 -3.99 -10.07
N ASP A 39 -27.28 -4.53 -9.09
CA ASP A 39 -28.61 -4.03 -8.70
C ASP A 39 -28.57 -2.58 -8.16
N ASP A 40 -27.51 -2.24 -7.42
CA ASP A 40 -27.36 -0.93 -6.77
C ASP A 40 -26.24 -0.06 -7.37
N ASN A 41 -25.33 -0.64 -8.18
CA ASN A 41 -24.10 0.02 -8.62
C ASN A 41 -23.69 -0.38 -10.05
N GLU A 42 -23.03 0.54 -10.76
CA GLU A 42 -22.41 0.30 -12.06
C GLU A 42 -20.89 0.55 -11.98
N ALA A 43 -20.09 -0.32 -12.58
CA ALA A 43 -18.65 -0.19 -12.70
C ALA A 43 -18.30 0.53 -14.01
N THR A 44 -17.29 1.41 -13.97
CA THR A 44 -16.74 2.04 -15.17
C THR A 44 -15.26 1.71 -15.28
N LEU A 45 -14.85 1.12 -16.41
CA LEU A 45 -13.43 0.93 -16.72
C LEU A 45 -12.89 2.18 -17.42
N THR A 46 -11.97 2.88 -16.76
CA THR A 46 -11.24 4.00 -17.34
C THR A 46 -9.77 3.65 -17.42
N GLU A 47 -9.23 3.62 -18.64
CA GLU A 47 -7.80 3.47 -18.86
C GLU A 47 -7.13 4.85 -18.70
N MET A 48 -6.30 4.99 -17.67
CA MET A 48 -5.51 6.20 -17.45
C MET A 48 -4.04 5.90 -17.69
N ALA A 49 -3.47 6.52 -18.72
CA ALA A 49 -2.02 6.59 -18.85
C ALA A 49 -1.48 7.64 -17.87
N THR A 50 -0.53 7.25 -17.03
CA THR A 50 0.19 8.19 -16.16
C THR A 50 1.64 8.24 -16.58
N GLU A 51 2.07 9.42 -17.01
CA GLU A 51 3.47 9.68 -17.29
C GLU A 51 4.18 9.99 -15.97
N ARG A 52 5.24 9.23 -15.69
CA ARG A 52 6.08 9.45 -14.52
C ARG A 52 7.43 9.95 -14.97
N VAL A 53 7.97 10.90 -14.22
CA VAL A 53 9.32 11.38 -14.44
C VAL A 53 10.31 10.29 -14.05
N ASP A 54 11.13 9.87 -15.02
CA ASP A 54 12.30 9.03 -14.74
C ASP A 54 13.41 9.90 -14.17
N LEU A 55 13.49 9.89 -12.83
CA LEU A 55 14.48 10.66 -12.12
C LEU A 55 15.91 10.18 -12.39
N GLU A 56 16.11 8.90 -12.69
CA GLU A 56 17.46 8.38 -12.97
C GLU A 56 17.96 8.86 -14.32
N LEU A 57 17.12 8.77 -15.35
CA LEU A 57 17.43 9.29 -16.67
C LEU A 57 17.64 10.81 -16.64
N MET A 58 16.79 11.56 -15.95
CA MET A 58 16.97 13.01 -15.79
C MET A 58 18.30 13.38 -15.13
N LYS A 59 18.77 12.57 -14.16
CA LYS A 59 20.07 12.81 -13.53
C LYS A 59 21.22 12.55 -14.48
N GLN A 60 21.12 11.52 -15.32
CA GLN A 60 22.13 11.17 -16.31
C GLN A 60 22.23 12.24 -17.40
N GLU A 61 21.10 12.71 -17.92
CA GLU A 61 21.04 13.66 -19.04
C GLU A 61 21.27 15.13 -18.61
N LEU A 62 20.65 15.57 -17.50
CA LEU A 62 20.62 16.99 -17.11
C LEU A 62 21.55 17.32 -15.93
N GLY A 63 22.04 16.30 -15.23
CA GLY A 63 22.84 16.45 -14.02
C GLY A 63 22.01 16.84 -12.79
N MET A 64 22.49 16.40 -11.60
CA MET A 64 21.81 16.62 -10.32
C MET A 64 21.60 18.10 -9.96
N ILE A 65 22.50 18.99 -10.40
CA ILE A 65 22.42 20.42 -10.09
C ILE A 65 21.17 21.04 -10.72
N THR A 66 20.86 20.64 -11.95
CA THR A 66 19.70 21.11 -12.72
C THR A 66 18.39 20.54 -12.17
N VAL A 67 18.38 19.28 -11.73
CA VAL A 67 17.15 18.61 -11.24
C VAL A 67 16.75 19.07 -9.84
N ARG A 68 17.72 19.38 -8.97
CA ARG A 68 17.50 19.60 -7.53
C ARG A 68 16.49 20.70 -7.16
N PRO A 69 16.41 21.86 -7.84
CA PRO A 69 15.42 22.91 -7.53
C PRO A 69 13.97 22.46 -7.73
N TYR A 70 13.73 21.47 -8.59
CA TYR A 70 12.40 20.96 -8.90
C TYR A 70 11.97 19.83 -7.97
N LEU A 71 12.84 19.37 -7.06
CA LEU A 71 12.52 18.32 -6.10
C LEU A 71 11.80 18.87 -4.88
N ARG A 72 10.56 18.45 -4.67
CA ARG A 72 9.81 18.74 -3.46
C ARG A 72 10.12 17.69 -2.38
N LYS A 73 10.58 18.14 -1.21
CA LYS A 73 10.68 17.27 -0.03
C LYS A 73 9.27 16.98 0.50
N GLN A 74 8.94 15.70 0.62
CA GLN A 74 7.72 15.23 1.26
C GLN A 74 8.10 14.39 2.48
N MET A 75 7.69 14.82 3.68
CA MET A 75 7.87 14.03 4.89
C MET A 75 6.70 13.07 5.05
N VAL A 76 7.00 11.78 5.09
CA VAL A 76 6.00 10.73 5.32
C VAL A 76 6.35 10.01 6.60
N ALA A 77 5.51 10.14 7.62
CA ALA A 77 5.62 9.35 8.85
C ALA A 77 5.15 7.92 8.55
N ARG A 78 6.08 6.95 8.53
CA ARG A 78 5.78 5.54 8.28
C ARG A 78 5.86 4.75 9.58
N LEU A 79 4.71 4.29 10.08
CA LEU A 79 4.63 3.37 11.21
C LEU A 79 4.65 1.91 10.71
N GLN A 80 5.80 1.27 10.86
CA GLN A 80 6.00 -0.14 10.53
C GLN A 80 5.84 -1.00 11.80
N LEU A 81 4.98 -2.01 11.74
CA LEU A 81 4.89 -3.03 12.78
C LEU A 81 5.94 -4.10 12.45
N ARG A 82 6.85 -4.39 13.38
CA ARG A 82 7.75 -5.54 13.31
C ARG A 82 7.29 -6.59 14.33
N PRO A 83 7.40 -7.90 14.01
CA PRO A 83 7.15 -8.93 15.01
C PRO A 83 8.11 -8.73 16.18
N ALA A 84 7.60 -8.77 17.41
CA ALA A 84 8.44 -8.73 18.60
C ALA A 84 9.39 -9.93 18.54
N SER A 85 10.72 -9.68 18.57
CA SER A 85 11.69 -10.74 18.80
C SER A 85 11.31 -11.41 20.12
N LYS A 86 10.98 -12.70 20.10
CA LYS A 86 10.68 -13.48 21.31
C LYS A 86 11.75 -13.17 22.37
N PRO A 87 11.39 -12.92 23.64
CA PRO A 87 12.39 -12.86 24.69
C PRO A 87 13.16 -14.18 24.67
N ARG A 88 14.50 -14.09 24.71
CA ARG A 88 15.38 -15.25 24.90
C ARG A 88 14.91 -15.97 26.16
N THR A 89 14.18 -17.07 26.00
CA THR A 89 14.04 -18.07 27.05
C THR A 89 15.40 -18.75 27.18
N GLY A 90 16.33 -18.05 27.83
CA GLY A 90 17.56 -18.61 28.37
C GLY A 90 17.23 -19.24 29.72
N ARG A 91 17.20 -20.57 29.72
CA ARG A 91 17.25 -21.49 30.86
C ARG A 91 18.44 -21.14 31.79
N ILE A 92 18.39 -21.67 33.02
CA ILE A 92 19.41 -21.86 34.09
C ILE A 92 18.77 -21.31 35.39
N THR A 93 18.45 -22.07 36.44
CA THR A 93 19.01 -23.32 37.00
C THR A 93 17.87 -24.15 37.57
#